data_AF-A0A936MH03-F1
#
_entry.id   AF-A0A936MH03-F1
#
_cell.length_a   1.000
_cell.length_b   1.000
_cell.length_c   1.000
_cell.angle_alpha   90.00
_cell.angle_beta   90.00
_cell.angle_gamma   90.00
#
_symmetry.space_group_name_H-M   'P 1'
#
loop_
_entity.id
_entity.type
_entity.pdbx_description
1 polymer ?
#
loop_
_entity_poly.entity_id
_entity_poly.type
_entity_poly.pdbx_seq_one_letter_code
_entity_poly.pdbx_strand_id
1 'polypeptide(L)'
;MPTARRRLESKDIPQADSLENVRRIVDAVVDGLRTKAEVSERTGINPRHVLYGLHTARVLGFVNEDEGGGFSATELGKALHALTPNGTEEWERFRTAIQESEIIGAIAPQLLSSKPPAQDAITQKIVKATGLSDSTAGRRAQTLISWRTQLLNTPGQAPAPAAPAAPAAAEPAPAAPEADAAPVADEAPAAG
;
A
#
# COMPACT_ATOMS: atom_id res chain seq x y z
N MET A 1 -12.33 10.90 22.46
CA MET A 1 -10.99 11.48 22.69
C MET A 1 -10.49 12.03 21.38
N PRO A 2 -10.10 13.32 21.27
CA PRO A 2 -9.51 13.83 20.04
C PRO A 2 -8.03 13.41 20.01
N THR A 3 -7.70 12.35 19.29
CA THR A 3 -6.32 11.93 19.06
C THR A 3 -5.63 13.00 18.22
N ALA A 4 -4.49 13.49 18.71
CA ALA A 4 -3.64 14.45 18.03
C ALA A 4 -3.46 14.06 16.55
N ARG A 5 -3.52 15.03 15.63
CA ARG A 5 -3.24 14.83 14.20
C ARG A 5 -1.81 14.30 14.03
N ARG A 6 -1.62 12.98 14.16
CA ARG A 6 -0.37 12.32 13.83
C ARG A 6 -0.13 12.59 12.35
N ARG A 7 1.05 13.12 12.01
CA ARG A 7 1.46 13.19 10.60
C ARG A 7 1.43 11.76 10.05
N LEU A 8 0.76 11.59 8.93
CA LEU A 8 0.78 10.31 8.23
C LEU A 8 2.20 10.03 7.77
N GLU A 9 2.69 8.83 8.06
CA GLU A 9 3.99 8.38 7.59
C GLU A 9 3.86 7.91 6.14
N SER A 10 4.99 7.88 5.42
CA SER A 10 5.00 7.35 4.06
C SER A 10 4.47 5.90 4.01
N LYS A 11 4.74 5.06 5.00
CA LYS A 11 4.21 3.68 5.03
C LYS A 11 2.69 3.58 5.27
N ASP A 12 2.05 4.67 5.69
CA ASP A 12 0.60 4.72 5.89
C ASP A 12 -0.16 4.92 4.57
N ILE A 13 0.50 5.39 3.50
CA ILE A 13 -0.17 5.59 2.22
C ILE A 13 -0.02 4.33 1.36
N PRO A 14 -1.13 3.70 0.93
CA PRO A 14 -1.09 2.47 0.17
C PRO A 14 -0.30 2.57 -1.14
N GLN A 15 0.35 1.47 -1.49
CA GLN A 15 1.10 1.29 -2.75
C GLN A 15 0.75 -0.03 -3.46
N ALA A 16 -0.16 -0.83 -2.89
CA ALA A 16 -0.58 -2.09 -3.48
C ALA A 16 -1.78 -1.85 -4.40
N ASP A 17 -1.57 -1.85 -5.72
CA ASP A 17 -2.61 -1.52 -6.71
C ASP A 17 -3.73 -2.57 -6.79
N SER A 18 -3.49 -3.82 -6.36
CA SER A 18 -4.43 -4.94 -6.47
C SER A 18 -5.00 -5.33 -5.10
N LEU A 19 -6.33 -5.23 -4.96
CA LEU A 19 -7.03 -5.69 -3.75
C LEU A 19 -7.02 -7.22 -3.62
N GLU A 20 -6.98 -7.93 -4.73
CA GLU A 20 -6.83 -9.39 -4.76
C GLU A 20 -5.48 -9.83 -4.18
N ASN A 21 -4.38 -9.13 -4.49
CA ASN A 21 -3.08 -9.41 -3.85
C ASN A 21 -3.13 -9.12 -2.35
N VAL A 22 -3.82 -8.05 -1.94
CA VAL A 22 -4.03 -7.73 -0.51
C VAL A 22 -4.81 -8.85 0.17
N ARG A 23 -5.87 -9.37 -0.48
CA ARG A 23 -6.63 -10.52 -0.01
C ARG A 23 -5.75 -11.74 0.24
N ARG A 24 -4.95 -12.15 -0.74
CA ARG A 24 -4.04 -13.30 -0.62
C ARG A 24 -3.01 -13.14 0.51
N ILE A 25 -2.57 -11.91 0.76
CA ILE A 25 -1.67 -11.59 1.88
C ILE A 25 -2.41 -11.69 3.22
N VAL A 26 -3.64 -11.20 3.32
CA VAL A 26 -4.46 -11.36 4.53
C VAL A 26 -4.69 -12.83 4.83
N ASP A 27 -5.02 -13.64 3.81
CA ASP A 27 -5.20 -15.08 3.96
C ASP A 27 -3.94 -15.76 4.52
N ALA A 28 -2.77 -15.43 3.95
CA ALA A 28 -1.50 -15.95 4.44
C ALA A 28 -1.22 -15.59 5.91
N VAL A 29 -1.60 -14.39 6.34
CA VAL A 29 -1.44 -13.96 7.75
C VAL A 29 -2.46 -14.65 8.67
N VAL A 30 -3.69 -14.85 8.21
CA VAL A 30 -4.72 -15.60 8.95
C VAL A 30 -4.33 -17.07 9.12
N ASP A 31 -3.70 -17.67 8.10
CA ASP A 31 -3.10 -19.01 8.13
C ASP A 31 -1.91 -19.12 9.09
N GLY A 32 -1.48 -18.01 9.70
CA GLY A 32 -0.48 -17.97 10.76
C GLY A 32 0.91 -17.51 10.32
N LEU A 33 1.10 -17.09 9.07
CA LEU A 33 2.38 -16.55 8.61
C LEU A 33 2.58 -15.13 9.14
N ARG A 34 3.74 -14.87 9.76
CA ARG A 34 3.96 -13.63 10.50
C ARG A 34 4.96 -12.71 9.85
N THR A 35 5.81 -13.23 8.97
CA THR A 35 6.89 -12.47 8.36
C THR A 35 6.67 -12.25 6.88
N LYS A 36 7.24 -11.15 6.36
CA LYS A 36 7.27 -10.85 4.93
C LYS A 36 7.85 -12.01 4.11
N ALA A 37 8.87 -12.70 4.63
CA ALA A 37 9.53 -13.80 3.93
C ALA A 37 8.57 -14.99 3.75
N GLU A 38 7.94 -15.42 4.84
CA GLU A 38 6.95 -16.52 4.82
C GLU A 38 5.77 -16.20 3.89
N VAL A 39 5.22 -14.97 3.98
CA VAL A 39 4.11 -14.56 3.13
C VAL A 39 4.52 -14.52 1.66
N SER A 40 5.72 -14.06 1.34
CA SER A 40 6.25 -14.03 -0.03
C SER A 40 6.42 -15.43 -0.60
N GLU A 41 6.99 -16.35 0.18
CA GLU A 41 7.15 -17.75 -0.21
C GLU A 41 5.80 -18.42 -0.46
N ARG A 42 4.84 -18.22 0.44
CA ARG A 42 3.51 -18.83 0.35
C ARG A 42 2.68 -18.32 -0.83
N THR A 43 2.74 -17.02 -1.10
CA THR A 43 1.90 -16.36 -2.10
C THR A 43 2.55 -16.27 -3.48
N GLY A 44 3.86 -16.49 -3.58
CA GLY A 44 4.64 -16.24 -4.79
C GLY A 44 4.76 -14.75 -5.16
N ILE A 45 4.25 -13.84 -4.33
CA ILE A 45 4.33 -12.40 -4.56
C ILE A 45 5.74 -11.94 -4.21
N ASN A 46 6.33 -11.09 -5.05
CA ASN A 46 7.65 -10.52 -4.80
C ASN A 46 7.70 -9.81 -3.43
N PRO A 47 8.79 -9.96 -2.64
CA PRO A 47 8.88 -9.43 -1.28
C PRO A 47 8.55 -7.95 -1.13
N ARG A 48 8.87 -7.13 -2.13
CA ARG A 48 8.55 -5.69 -2.12
C ARG A 48 7.03 -5.46 -2.17
N HIS A 49 6.34 -6.19 -3.03
CA HIS A 49 4.89 -6.11 -3.17
C HIS A 49 4.15 -6.73 -1.98
N VAL A 50 4.74 -7.74 -1.33
CA VAL A 50 4.23 -8.27 -0.06
C VAL A 50 4.25 -7.19 1.01
N LEU A 51 5.35 -6.46 1.17
CA LEU A 51 5.44 -5.39 2.17
C LEU A 51 4.40 -4.28 1.93
N TYR A 52 4.20 -3.89 0.67
CA TYR A 52 3.15 -2.95 0.31
C TYR A 52 1.75 -3.47 0.61
N GLY A 53 1.49 -4.76 0.36
CA GLY A 53 0.22 -5.40 0.68
C GLY A 53 -0.02 -5.52 2.18
N LEU A 54 1.01 -5.84 2.98
CA LEU A 54 0.92 -5.90 4.44
C LEU A 54 0.63 -4.52 5.04
N HIS A 55 1.32 -3.47 4.58
CA HIS A 55 1.02 -2.10 5.01
C HIS A 55 -0.38 -1.66 4.59
N THR A 56 -0.82 -2.05 3.38
CA THR A 56 -2.18 -1.78 2.91
C THR A 56 -3.22 -2.51 3.76
N ALA A 57 -3.03 -3.80 4.05
CA ALA A 57 -3.91 -4.58 4.91
C ALA A 57 -3.99 -3.99 6.31
N ARG A 58 -2.89 -3.46 6.84
CA ARG A 58 -2.86 -2.73 8.12
C ARG A 58 -3.68 -1.44 8.06
N VAL A 59 -3.52 -0.65 7.00
CA VAL A 59 -4.28 0.61 6.79
C VAL A 59 -5.78 0.35 6.68
N LEU A 60 -6.18 -0.80 6.13
CA LEU A 60 -7.57 -1.25 6.03
C LEU A 60 -8.06 -1.98 7.30
N GLY A 61 -7.21 -2.18 8.31
CA GLY A 61 -7.56 -2.81 9.58
C GLY A 61 -7.69 -4.33 9.54
N PHE A 62 -7.19 -5.01 8.50
CA PHE A 62 -7.23 -6.48 8.38
C PHE A 62 -6.08 -7.18 9.12
N VAL A 63 -4.96 -6.49 9.29
CA VAL A 63 -3.79 -6.99 10.04
C VAL A 63 -3.26 -5.93 10.99
N ASN A 64 -2.60 -6.38 12.05
CA ASN A 64 -1.79 -5.55 12.93
C ASN A 64 -0.30 -5.77 12.63
N GLU A 65 0.49 -4.73 12.85
CA GLU A 65 1.95 -4.82 12.89
C GLU A 65 2.34 -5.07 14.35
N ASP A 66 2.99 -6.20 14.63
CA ASP A 66 3.38 -6.61 15.98
C ASP A 66 4.72 -6.00 16.41
N GLU A 67 4.94 -5.90 17.72
CA GLU A 67 6.25 -5.55 18.27
C GLU A 67 7.30 -6.59 17.82
N GLY A 68 8.31 -6.16 17.07
CA GLY A 68 9.31 -7.03 16.45
C GLY A 68 9.20 -7.17 14.92
N GLY A 69 8.25 -6.47 14.29
CA GLY A 69 8.15 -6.39 12.82
C GLY A 69 7.41 -7.56 12.16
N GLY A 70 6.69 -8.35 12.96
CA GLY A 70 5.75 -9.36 12.49
C GLY A 70 4.37 -8.79 12.19
N PHE A 71 3.49 -9.63 11.66
CA PHE A 71 2.09 -9.29 11.39
C PHE A 71 1.16 -10.34 11.98
N SER A 72 0.04 -9.87 12.52
CA SER A 72 -1.04 -10.70 13.06
C SER A 72 -2.39 -10.32 12.46
N ALA A 73 -3.27 -11.29 12.25
CA ALA A 73 -4.60 -11.02 11.71
C ALA A 73 -5.53 -10.39 12.76
N THR A 74 -6.31 -9.40 12.35
CA THR A 74 -7.42 -8.86 13.15
C THR A 74 -8.67 -9.72 13.00
N GLU A 75 -9.70 -9.45 13.81
CA GLU A 75 -11.02 -10.07 13.61
C GLU A 75 -11.63 -9.69 12.25
N LEU A 76 -11.36 -8.48 11.74
CA LEU A 76 -11.77 -8.10 10.39
C LEU A 76 -11.03 -8.90 9.31
N GLY A 77 -9.73 -9.16 9.51
CA GLY A 77 -8.94 -10.00 8.61
C GLY A 77 -9.44 -11.44 8.56
N LYS A 78 -9.76 -12.02 9.72
CA LYS A 78 -10.37 -13.36 9.82
C LYS A 78 -11.77 -13.41 9.20
N ALA A 79 -12.58 -12.37 9.43
CA ALA A 79 -13.90 -12.26 8.83
C ALA A 79 -13.80 -12.15 7.31
N LEU A 80 -12.83 -11.40 6.77
CA LEU A 80 -12.54 -11.39 5.34
C LEU A 80 -12.14 -12.80 4.89
N HIS A 81 -11.21 -13.48 5.58
CA HIS A 81 -10.76 -14.86 5.30
C HIS A 81 -11.90 -15.86 5.13
N ALA A 82 -12.92 -15.81 5.98
CA ALA A 82 -14.07 -16.69 5.91
C ALA A 82 -14.96 -16.48 4.66
N LEU A 83 -14.81 -15.37 3.92
CA LEU A 83 -15.62 -15.08 2.73
C LEU A 83 -15.08 -15.80 1.48
N THR A 84 -15.99 -16.05 0.55
CA THR A 84 -15.63 -16.61 -0.76
C THR A 84 -14.78 -15.61 -1.54
N PRO A 85 -13.56 -15.98 -1.98
CA PRO A 85 -12.72 -15.10 -2.78
C PRO A 85 -13.42 -14.67 -4.08
N ASN A 86 -13.25 -13.41 -4.44
CA ASN A 86 -13.90 -12.72 -5.56
C ASN A 86 -15.44 -12.66 -5.48
N GLY A 87 -16.03 -13.00 -4.33
CA GLY A 87 -17.47 -12.91 -4.08
C GLY A 87 -17.95 -11.50 -3.76
N THR A 88 -19.24 -11.22 -3.95
CA THR A 88 -19.84 -9.90 -3.66
C THR A 88 -19.59 -9.45 -2.22
N GLU A 89 -19.69 -10.36 -1.25
CA GLU A 89 -19.47 -10.08 0.18
C GLU A 89 -18.03 -9.62 0.47
N GLU A 90 -17.04 -10.17 -0.24
CA GLU A 90 -15.64 -9.76 -0.12
C GLU A 90 -15.45 -8.31 -0.62
N TRP A 91 -16.03 -7.99 -1.78
CA TRP A 91 -15.96 -6.64 -2.32
C TRP A 91 -16.69 -5.62 -1.45
N GLU A 92 -17.82 -6.00 -0.85
CA GLU A 92 -18.50 -5.18 0.16
C GLU A 92 -17.66 -4.99 1.42
N ARG A 93 -16.91 -6.03 1.84
CA ARG A 93 -15.97 -5.93 2.95
C ARG A 93 -14.84 -4.93 2.65
N PHE A 94 -14.25 -5.00 1.46
CA PHE A 94 -13.24 -4.03 1.03
C PHE A 94 -13.79 -2.60 0.94
N ARG A 95 -15.00 -2.44 0.39
CA ARG A 95 -15.69 -1.14 0.31
C ARG A 95 -15.88 -0.53 1.69
N THR A 96 -16.37 -1.33 2.64
CA THR A 96 -16.59 -0.91 4.03
C THR A 96 -15.27 -0.52 4.69
N ALA A 97 -14.24 -1.36 4.60
CA ALA A 97 -12.92 -1.09 5.17
C ALA A 97 -12.28 0.19 4.60
N ILE A 98 -12.44 0.46 3.30
CA ILE A 98 -11.95 1.69 2.66
C ILE A 98 -12.71 2.93 3.16
N GLN A 99 -14.02 2.83 3.36
CA GLN A 99 -14.85 3.94 3.86
C GLN A 99 -14.58 4.24 5.33
N GLU A 100 -14.31 3.22 6.14
CA GLU A 100 -14.05 3.34 7.57
C GLU A 100 -12.58 3.67 7.90
N SER A 101 -11.66 3.50 6.95
CA SER A 101 -10.25 3.81 7.17
C SER A 101 -10.02 5.32 7.33
N GLU A 102 -9.59 5.72 8.53
CA GLU A 102 -9.26 7.12 8.85
C GLU A 102 -8.17 7.68 7.93
N ILE A 103 -7.18 6.85 7.59
CA ILE A 103 -6.06 7.22 6.73
C ILE A 103 -6.55 7.52 5.32
N ILE A 104 -7.37 6.62 4.75
CA ILE A 104 -7.94 6.83 3.41
C ILE A 104 -8.90 8.02 3.41
N GLY A 105 -9.74 8.15 4.44
CA GLY A 105 -10.64 9.29 4.61
C GLY A 105 -9.90 10.63 4.66
N ALA A 106 -8.70 10.68 5.24
CA ALA A 106 -7.88 11.89 5.29
C ALA A 106 -7.33 12.31 3.92
N ILE A 107 -6.86 11.36 3.10
CA ILE A 107 -6.16 11.64 1.83
C ILE A 107 -7.07 11.61 0.60
N ALA A 108 -8.11 10.79 0.61
CA ALA A 108 -9.06 10.61 -0.48
C ALA A 108 -10.49 10.52 0.08
N PRO A 109 -10.99 11.58 0.75
CA PRO A 109 -12.37 11.57 1.23
C PRO A 109 -13.31 11.38 0.06
N GLN A 110 -14.36 10.60 0.28
CA GLN A 110 -15.36 10.27 -0.73
C GLN A 110 -14.79 9.52 -1.94
N LEU A 111 -13.68 8.78 -1.78
CA LEU A 111 -13.06 7.97 -2.84
C LEU A 111 -14.07 7.07 -3.56
N LEU A 112 -15.07 6.54 -2.86
CA LEU A 112 -16.09 5.64 -3.41
C LEU A 112 -17.45 6.30 -3.68
N SER A 113 -17.55 7.63 -3.61
CA SER A 113 -18.80 8.34 -3.89
C SER A 113 -19.10 8.43 -5.40
N SER A 114 -20.28 8.93 -5.77
CA SER A 114 -20.63 9.22 -7.17
C SER A 114 -19.74 10.29 -7.81
N LYS A 115 -19.17 11.19 -7.01
CA LYS A 115 -18.27 12.26 -7.45
C LYS A 115 -16.92 12.13 -6.72
N PRO A 116 -16.01 11.25 -7.18
CA PRO A 116 -14.73 11.07 -6.53
C PRO A 116 -13.84 12.32 -6.68
N PRO A 117 -12.88 12.52 -5.76
CA PRO A 117 -11.84 13.52 -5.95
C PRO A 117 -10.99 13.18 -7.19
N ALA A 118 -10.58 14.22 -7.93
CA ALA A 118 -9.63 14.06 -9.02
C ALA A 118 -8.27 13.55 -8.49
N GLN A 119 -7.53 12.82 -9.32
CA GLN A 119 -6.23 12.27 -8.94
C GLN A 119 -5.28 13.35 -8.41
N ASP A 120 -5.20 14.51 -9.06
CA ASP A 120 -4.37 15.63 -8.59
C ASP A 120 -4.76 16.13 -7.21
N ALA A 121 -6.06 16.15 -6.89
CA ALA A 121 -6.53 16.54 -5.57
C ALA A 121 -6.13 15.53 -4.49
N ILE A 122 -6.09 14.24 -4.82
CA ILE A 122 -5.58 13.18 -3.93
C ILE A 122 -4.06 13.34 -3.77
N THR A 123 -3.33 13.54 -4.88
CA THR A 123 -1.87 13.78 -4.88
C THR A 123 -1.51 14.91 -3.93
N GLN A 124 -2.13 16.09 -4.08
CA GLN A 124 -1.85 17.25 -3.23
C GLN A 124 -2.17 16.99 -1.75
N LYS A 125 -3.21 16.21 -1.45
CA LYS A 125 -3.51 15.79 -0.07
C LYS A 125 -2.43 14.88 0.50
N ILE A 126 -1.94 13.91 -0.29
CA ILE A 126 -0.86 13.02 0.12
C ILE A 126 0.42 13.83 0.37
N VAL A 127 0.81 14.72 -0.54
CA VAL A 127 1.98 15.62 -0.38
C VAL A 127 1.85 16.40 0.92
N LYS A 128 0.71 17.05 1.15
CA LYS A 128 0.48 17.86 2.36
C LYS A 128 0.51 17.04 3.64
N ALA A 129 -0.03 15.81 3.62
CA ALA A 129 -0.12 14.96 4.80
C ALA A 129 1.22 14.30 5.18
N THR A 130 2.06 13.99 4.19
CA THR A 130 3.25 13.13 4.37
C THR A 130 4.59 13.82 4.06
N GLY A 131 4.60 14.89 3.27
CA GLY A 131 5.81 15.54 2.77
C GLY A 131 6.49 14.83 1.60
N LEU A 132 5.82 13.88 0.94
CA LEU A 132 6.36 13.19 -0.23
C LEU A 132 6.49 14.09 -1.46
N SER A 133 7.35 13.69 -2.40
CA SER A 133 7.40 14.32 -3.73
C SER A 133 6.07 14.16 -4.45
N ASP A 134 5.75 15.11 -5.33
CA ASP A 134 4.54 15.09 -6.14
C ASP A 134 4.45 13.81 -7.00
N SER A 135 5.56 13.39 -7.61
CA SER A 135 5.65 12.13 -8.37
C SER A 135 5.33 10.89 -7.54
N THR A 136 5.84 10.81 -6.30
CA THR A 136 5.59 9.67 -5.40
C THR A 136 4.15 9.67 -4.89
N ALA A 137 3.65 10.85 -4.53
CA ALA A 137 2.26 11.05 -4.14
C ALA A 137 1.29 10.74 -5.28
N GLY A 138 1.63 11.10 -6.52
CA GLY A 138 0.84 10.83 -7.72
C GLY A 138 0.74 9.35 -8.03
N ARG A 139 1.84 8.60 -7.85
CA ARG A 139 1.80 7.13 -7.97
C ARG A 139 0.90 6.49 -6.91
N ARG A 140 0.89 7.02 -5.69
CA ARG A 140 0.01 6.54 -4.61
C ARG A 140 -1.45 6.94 -4.79
N ALA A 141 -1.70 8.12 -5.34
CA ALA A 141 -3.04 8.51 -5.75
C ALA A 141 -3.58 7.55 -6.82
N GLN A 142 -2.74 7.14 -7.78
CA GLN A 142 -3.11 6.15 -8.79
C GLN A 142 -3.53 4.82 -8.16
N THR A 143 -2.86 4.35 -7.10
CA THR A 143 -3.26 3.15 -6.35
C THR A 143 -4.71 3.24 -5.87
N LEU A 144 -5.11 4.38 -5.30
CA LEU A 144 -6.48 4.59 -4.80
C LEU A 144 -7.51 4.64 -5.95
N ILE A 145 -7.14 5.22 -7.09
CA ILE A 145 -7.99 5.21 -8.29
C ILE A 145 -8.13 3.78 -8.82
N SER A 146 -7.06 2.99 -8.87
CA SER A 146 -7.08 1.59 -9.28
C SER A 146 -8.01 0.74 -8.41
N TRP A 147 -8.04 0.98 -7.09
CA TRP A 147 -8.99 0.31 -6.20
C TRP A 147 -10.44 0.68 -6.49
N ARG A 148 -10.71 1.97 -6.70
CA ARG A 148 -12.05 2.43 -7.08
C ARG A 148 -12.51 1.72 -8.35
N THR A 149 -11.66 1.64 -9.36
CA THR A 149 -11.98 0.96 -10.62
C THR A 149 -12.28 -0.53 -10.39
N GLN A 150 -11.47 -1.24 -9.60
CA GLN A 150 -11.76 -2.64 -9.22
C GLN A 150 -13.12 -2.77 -8.53
N LEU A 151 -13.41 -1.93 -7.53
CA LEU A 151 -14.64 -2.02 -6.73
C LEU A 151 -15.92 -1.64 -7.50
N LEU A 152 -15.81 -0.83 -8.55
CA LEU A 152 -16.94 -0.42 -9.38
C LEU A 152 -17.15 -1.32 -10.60
N ASN A 153 -16.09 -1.94 -11.10
CA ASN A 153 -16.14 -2.83 -12.26
C ASN A 153 -16.38 -4.29 -11.90
N THR A 154 -16.71 -4.61 -10.65
CA THR A 154 -17.10 -5.97 -10.25
C THR A 154 -18.63 -6.11 -10.16
N PRO A 155 -19.31 -6.50 -11.25
CA PRO A 155 -20.56 -7.26 -11.19
C PRO A 155 -20.22 -8.74 -10.99
N GLY A 156 -20.97 -9.45 -10.13
CA GLY A 156 -20.68 -10.84 -9.72
C GLY A 156 -20.51 -11.85 -10.87
N GLN A 157 -19.28 -12.01 -11.37
CA GLN A 157 -18.93 -12.97 -12.40
C GLN A 157 -17.49 -13.47 -12.22
N ALA A 158 -17.36 -14.78 -11.99
CA ALA A 158 -16.16 -15.56 -12.33
C ALA A 158 -16.43 -16.30 -13.67
N PRO A 159 -15.42 -16.76 -14.44
CA PRO A 159 -14.29 -17.55 -13.95
C PRO A 159 -12.88 -17.04 -14.33
N ALA A 160 -11.92 -17.53 -13.53
CA ALA A 160 -10.46 -17.35 -13.51
C ALA A 160 -9.71 -17.76 -14.80
N PRO A 161 -8.35 -17.75 -14.86
CA PRO A 161 -7.34 -17.02 -14.08
C PRO A 161 -6.57 -16.03 -14.98
N ALA A 162 -6.28 -14.82 -14.49
CA ALA A 162 -5.30 -13.98 -15.16
C ALA A 162 -3.89 -14.53 -14.85
N ALA A 163 -3.33 -15.21 -15.85
CA ALA A 163 -1.89 -15.46 -15.97
C ALA A 163 -1.11 -14.13 -15.75
N PRO A 164 0.16 -14.21 -15.29
CA PRO A 164 0.82 -13.09 -14.63
C PRO A 164 0.88 -11.89 -15.56
N ALA A 165 0.47 -10.74 -15.05
CA ALA A 165 0.88 -9.47 -15.63
C ALA A 165 2.42 -9.44 -15.53
N ALA A 166 3.06 -9.85 -16.63
CA ALA A 166 4.47 -9.61 -16.87
C ALA A 166 4.73 -8.12 -16.64
N PRO A 167 5.85 -7.76 -15.99
CA PRO A 167 6.17 -6.37 -15.73
C PRO A 167 6.25 -5.66 -17.07
N ALA A 168 5.45 -4.61 -17.24
CA ALA A 168 5.70 -3.61 -18.26
C ALA A 168 7.06 -2.99 -17.94
N ALA A 169 8.10 -3.56 -18.54
CA ALA A 169 9.41 -2.97 -18.63
C ALA A 169 9.28 -1.68 -19.45
N ALA A 170 9.50 -0.55 -18.78
CA ALA A 170 10.15 0.63 -19.33
C ALA A 170 10.49 1.55 -18.15
N GLU A 171 11.58 1.20 -17.45
CA GLU A 171 12.43 2.24 -16.85
C GLU A 171 12.85 3.22 -17.96
N PRO A 172 12.83 4.52 -17.66
CA PRO A 172 14.13 5.13 -17.44
C PRO A 172 14.22 5.65 -16.01
N ALA A 173 15.33 5.31 -15.35
CA ALA A 173 15.72 5.88 -14.08
C ALA A 173 15.75 7.43 -14.17
N PRO A 174 15.15 8.17 -13.23
CA PRO A 174 15.56 9.53 -13.00
C PRO A 174 16.86 9.52 -12.20
N ALA A 175 17.87 10.11 -12.81
CA ALA A 175 19.19 10.37 -12.28
C ALA A 175 19.15 10.95 -10.85
N ALA A 176 19.99 10.41 -9.97
CA ALA A 176 20.48 11.13 -8.81
C ALA A 176 21.57 12.14 -9.28
N PRO A 177 21.66 13.33 -8.66
CA PRO A 177 22.37 14.49 -9.21
C PRO A 177 23.89 14.42 -9.03
N GLU A 178 24.60 14.92 -10.05
CA GLU A 178 25.97 15.44 -9.96
C GLU A 178 26.00 16.78 -9.20
N ALA A 179 27.02 16.95 -8.34
CA ALA A 179 27.80 18.15 -8.04
C ALA A 179 28.54 17.88 -6.70
N ASP A 180 29.80 17.47 -6.71
CA ASP A 180 30.99 18.33 -6.84
C ASP A 180 31.09 19.39 -5.74
N ALA A 181 32.01 19.15 -4.80
CA ALA A 181 32.86 20.15 -4.18
C ALA A 181 33.88 19.45 -3.27
N ALA A 182 35.10 19.28 -3.78
CA ALA A 182 36.28 19.16 -2.94
C ALA A 182 36.42 20.41 -2.03
N PRO A 183 37.19 20.30 -0.95
CA PRO A 183 38.43 21.07 -1.01
C PRO A 183 39.68 20.28 -0.59
N VAL A 184 40.75 20.74 -1.21
CA VAL A 184 42.16 20.38 -1.08
C VAL A 184 42.78 20.77 0.27
N ALA A 185 43.81 19.98 0.60
CA ALA A 185 45.01 20.28 1.39
C ALA A 185 44.88 20.47 2.91
N ASP A 186 45.61 19.65 3.66
CA ASP A 186 46.69 20.17 4.49
C ASP A 186 47.79 19.10 4.72
N GLU A 187 49.01 19.60 4.84
CA GLU A 187 50.30 18.94 4.70
C GLU A 187 50.98 18.79 6.08
N ALA A 188 51.58 17.62 6.34
CA ALA A 188 52.68 17.33 7.29
C ALA A 188 52.38 17.40 8.84
N PRO A 189 53.30 16.96 9.75
CA PRO A 189 54.59 16.26 9.57
C PRO A 189 54.82 14.97 10.43
N ALA A 190 55.93 14.30 10.08
CA ALA A 190 56.83 13.35 10.77
C ALA A 190 56.61 12.88 12.24
N ALA A 191 56.98 11.62 12.50
CA ALA A 191 57.92 11.10 13.52
C ALA A 191 57.65 9.58 13.74
N GLY A 192 58.62 8.68 13.88
CA GLY A 192 60.09 8.74 13.93
C GLY A 192 60.66 7.32 13.93
#